data_AF-A0A963EU72-F1
#
_entry.id   AF-A0A963EU72-F1
#
_cell.length_a   1.000
_cell.length_b   1.000
_cell.length_c   1.000
_cell.angle_alpha   90.00
_cell.angle_beta   90.00
_cell.angle_gamma   90.00
#
_symmetry.space_group_name_H-M   'P 1'
#
loop_
_entity.id
_entity.type
_entity.pdbx_description
1 polymer ?
#
loop_
_entity_poly.entity_id
_entity_poly.type
_entity_poly.pdbx_seq_one_letter_code
_entity_poly.pdbx_strand_id
1 'polypeptide(L)'
;AKKWGPAYAFLVGWIVALVTLTKGLKHVGLHLSTLEGNILAVIAGVILAFVGKMMMNKVKIDTSKDKDFRFGSVEKLFVPMMIFTGAAMAFAHGSNDVANGIGPMAAVINLINSGGVVAAKSPVAPWMLFLGGIGIVIGLATYGYKVMQTIGTKITELTPTRGYAATLSAASVVVLASGLGLPVSTTHIAVGAVMGVGFAR
;
A
#
# COMPACT_ATOMS: atom_id res chain seq x y z
N ALA A 1 4.57 -1.27 23.90
CA ALA A 1 4.57 -1.93 22.57
C ALA A 1 3.70 -3.19 22.53
N LYS A 2 3.97 -4.27 23.28
CA LYS A 2 3.17 -5.52 23.23
C LYS A 2 1.66 -5.38 23.54
N LYS A 3 1.24 -4.44 24.42
CA LYS A 3 -0.18 -4.21 24.76
C LYS A 3 -0.99 -3.55 23.63
N TRP A 4 -0.37 -2.61 22.90
CA TRP A 4 -1.04 -1.81 21.85
C TRP A 4 -0.66 -2.22 20.42
N GLY A 5 0.42 -2.97 20.22
CA GLY A 5 0.86 -3.48 18.92
C GLY A 5 -0.25 -4.22 18.14
N PRO A 6 -1.05 -5.09 18.78
CA PRO A 6 -2.17 -5.74 18.11
C PRO A 6 -3.27 -4.77 17.65
N ALA A 7 -3.47 -3.66 18.36
CA ALA A 7 -4.44 -2.64 17.96
C ALA A 7 -3.96 -1.84 16.74
N TYR A 8 -2.65 -1.54 16.66
CA TYR A 8 -2.05 -0.96 15.45
C TYR A 8 -2.11 -1.93 14.26
N ALA A 9 -1.95 -3.23 14.51
CA ALA A 9 -2.13 -4.27 13.49
C ALA A 9 -3.56 -4.38 12.98
N PHE A 10 -4.52 -4.29 13.89
CA PHE A 10 -5.93 -4.22 13.55
C PHE A 10 -6.24 -3.01 12.68
N LEU A 11 -5.84 -1.81 13.10
CA LEU A 11 -6.12 -0.57 12.37
C LEU A 11 -5.58 -0.62 10.93
N VAL A 12 -4.36 -1.11 10.76
CA VAL A 12 -3.77 -1.27 9.42
C VAL A 12 -4.50 -2.33 8.62
N GLY A 13 -4.67 -3.52 9.18
CA GLY A 13 -5.34 -4.59 8.45
C GLY A 13 -6.75 -4.21 8.04
N TRP A 14 -7.46 -3.46 8.89
CA TRP A 14 -8.77 -2.93 8.61
C TRP A 14 -8.75 -1.88 7.49
N ILE A 15 -7.89 -0.86 7.57
CA ILE A 15 -7.79 0.18 6.54
C ILE A 15 -7.43 -0.46 5.19
N VAL A 16 -6.41 -1.31 5.16
CA VAL A 16 -5.93 -1.98 3.93
C VAL A 16 -6.99 -2.90 3.35
N ALA A 17 -7.70 -3.66 4.18
CA ALA A 17 -8.78 -4.52 3.72
C ALA A 17 -9.98 -3.72 3.21
N LEU A 18 -10.36 -2.64 3.90
CA LEU A 18 -11.45 -1.75 3.50
C LEU A 18 -11.18 -1.16 2.11
N VAL A 19 -9.97 -0.68 1.92
CA VAL A 19 -9.41 -0.23 0.65
C VAL A 19 -9.49 -1.31 -0.44
N THR A 20 -9.04 -2.53 -0.14
CA THR A 20 -8.91 -3.61 -1.12
C THR A 20 -10.27 -4.18 -1.52
N LEU A 21 -11.18 -4.31 -0.55
CA LEU A 21 -12.52 -4.88 -0.74
C LEU A 21 -13.46 -3.90 -1.45
N THR A 22 -13.37 -2.60 -1.15
CA THR A 22 -14.26 -1.60 -1.78
C THR A 22 -13.88 -1.28 -3.22
N LYS A 23 -12.61 -1.48 -3.63
CA LYS A 23 -12.11 -1.13 -4.97
C LYS A 23 -11.59 -2.32 -5.78
N GLY A 24 -10.85 -3.24 -5.15
CA GLY A 24 -10.29 -4.41 -5.83
C GLY A 24 -11.37 -5.38 -6.31
N LEU A 25 -12.34 -5.69 -5.44
CA LEU A 25 -13.39 -6.68 -5.75
C LEU A 25 -14.40 -6.23 -6.81
N LYS A 26 -14.55 -4.91 -7.04
CA LYS A 26 -15.44 -4.39 -8.10
C LYS A 26 -15.01 -4.84 -9.50
N HIS A 27 -13.72 -5.10 -9.71
CA HIS A 27 -13.19 -5.58 -10.99
C HIS A 27 -13.25 -7.12 -11.12
N VAL A 28 -13.57 -7.83 -10.04
CA VAL A 28 -13.71 -9.31 -9.99
C VAL A 28 -15.20 -9.73 -10.08
N GLY A 29 -16.12 -8.76 -10.27
CA GLY A 29 -17.56 -9.02 -10.42
C GLY A 29 -18.31 -9.18 -9.10
N LEU A 30 -17.68 -8.93 -7.95
CA LEU A 30 -18.33 -8.96 -6.64
C LEU A 30 -18.87 -7.57 -6.27
N HIS A 31 -20.16 -7.38 -6.46
CA HIS A 31 -20.89 -6.18 -6.02
C HIS A 31 -21.29 -6.29 -4.55
N LEU A 32 -20.31 -6.13 -3.66
CA LEU A 32 -20.57 -6.04 -2.22
C LEU A 32 -21.20 -4.70 -1.89
N SER A 33 -22.23 -4.69 -1.03
CA SER A 33 -22.76 -3.46 -0.47
C SER A 33 -21.72 -2.76 0.41
N THR A 34 -21.83 -1.44 0.62
CA THR A 34 -20.93 -0.69 1.52
C THR A 34 -20.87 -1.29 2.91
N LEU A 35 -21.98 -1.86 3.39
CA LEU A 35 -22.06 -2.50 4.70
C LEU A 35 -21.31 -3.85 4.71
N GLU A 36 -21.49 -4.69 3.69
CA GLU A 36 -20.83 -5.99 3.58
C GLU A 36 -19.31 -5.83 3.40
N GLY A 37 -18.89 -4.85 2.59
CA GLY A 37 -17.48 -4.50 2.42
C GLY A 37 -16.83 -4.04 3.72
N ASN A 38 -17.53 -3.24 4.52
CA ASN A 38 -17.03 -2.80 5.83
C ASN A 38 -16.93 -3.96 6.82
N ILE A 39 -17.90 -4.87 6.86
CA ILE A 39 -17.88 -6.05 7.73
C ILE A 39 -16.70 -6.96 7.35
N LEU A 40 -16.52 -7.25 6.07
CA LEU A 40 -15.39 -8.06 5.58
C LEU A 40 -14.05 -7.39 5.87
N ALA A 41 -13.97 -6.06 5.77
CA ALA A 41 -12.77 -5.32 6.11
C ALA A 41 -12.44 -5.43 7.60
N VAL A 42 -13.44 -5.35 8.48
CA VAL A 42 -13.25 -5.54 9.93
C VAL A 42 -12.76 -6.96 10.22
N ILE A 43 -13.36 -7.98 9.59
CA ILE A 43 -12.94 -9.38 9.74
C ILE A 43 -11.48 -9.56 9.30
N ALA A 44 -11.11 -9.05 8.12
CA ALA A 44 -9.75 -9.10 7.63
C ALA A 44 -8.77 -8.34 8.55
N GLY A 45 -9.20 -7.21 9.11
CA GLY A 45 -8.46 -6.47 10.13
C GLY A 45 -8.23 -7.28 11.40
N VAL A 46 -9.25 -8.01 11.90
CA VAL A 46 -9.12 -8.91 13.06
C VAL A 46 -8.14 -10.06 12.76
N ILE A 47 -8.22 -10.66 11.57
CA ILE A 47 -7.30 -11.72 11.14
C ILE A 47 -5.86 -11.20 11.10
N LEU A 48 -5.63 -10.04 10.50
CA LEU A 48 -4.31 -9.41 10.43
C LEU A 48 -3.80 -9.00 11.83
N ALA A 49 -4.68 -8.58 12.72
CA ALA A 49 -4.33 -8.31 14.12
C ALA A 49 -3.87 -9.58 14.84
N PHE A 50 -4.56 -10.71 14.60
CA PHE A 50 -4.21 -12.01 15.17
C PHE A 50 -2.89 -12.53 14.63
N VAL A 51 -2.70 -12.48 13.30
CA VAL A 51 -1.44 -12.85 12.64
C VAL A 51 -0.30 -11.96 13.11
N GLY A 52 -0.51 -10.64 13.15
CA GLY A 52 0.44 -9.67 13.67
C GLY A 52 0.84 -9.99 15.11
N LYS A 53 -0.14 -10.31 15.97
CA LYS A 53 0.11 -10.74 17.36
C LYS A 53 0.94 -12.02 17.43
N MET A 54 0.65 -13.01 16.59
CA MET A 54 1.41 -14.26 16.54
C MET A 54 2.86 -14.02 16.09
N MET A 55 3.08 -13.18 15.08
CA MET A 55 4.42 -12.81 14.60
C MET A 55 5.19 -12.03 15.67
N MET A 56 4.54 -11.05 16.30
CA MET A 56 5.11 -10.27 17.40
C MET A 56 5.52 -11.13 18.60
N ASN A 57 4.76 -12.18 18.92
CA ASN A 57 5.10 -13.11 20.00
C ASN A 57 6.32 -13.99 19.70
N LYS A 58 6.64 -14.23 18.42
CA LYS A 58 7.84 -14.97 18.00
C LYS A 58 9.12 -14.12 18.04
N VAL A 59 8.99 -12.80 18.14
CA VAL A 59 10.16 -11.90 18.25
C VAL A 59 10.76 -12.04 19.65
N LYS A 60 11.93 -12.68 19.74
CA LYS A 60 12.73 -12.76 20.97
C LYS A 60 13.25 -11.36 21.33
N ILE A 61 12.71 -10.78 22.40
CA ILE A 61 13.21 -9.55 22.99
C ILE A 61 14.24 -9.97 24.03
N ASP A 62 15.51 -9.64 23.79
CA ASP A 62 16.58 -9.94 24.73
C ASP A 62 16.61 -8.86 25.81
N THR A 63 15.94 -9.16 26.92
CA THR A 63 15.76 -8.26 28.07
C THR A 63 17.07 -7.98 28.84
N SER A 64 18.18 -8.67 28.53
CA SER A 64 19.45 -8.52 29.26
C SER A 64 20.27 -7.30 28.87
N LYS A 65 20.01 -6.72 27.68
CA LYS A 65 20.66 -5.47 27.18
C LYS A 65 19.78 -4.22 27.35
N ASP A 66 18.69 -4.34 28.09
CA ASP A 66 17.50 -3.46 28.01
C ASP A 66 17.53 -2.27 28.98
N LYS A 67 18.63 -2.04 29.71
CA LYS A 67 18.77 -0.83 30.56
C LYS A 67 19.08 0.44 29.74
N ASP A 68 19.75 0.32 28.60
CA ASP A 68 20.15 1.47 27.76
C ASP A 68 19.39 1.59 26.43
N PHE A 69 18.65 0.55 25.97
CA PHE A 69 18.06 0.49 24.61
C PHE A 69 16.55 0.19 24.56
N ARG A 70 15.73 0.86 25.37
CA ARG A 70 14.25 0.70 25.37
C ARG A 70 13.58 0.89 24.00
N PHE A 71 14.23 1.60 23.05
CA PHE A 71 13.68 1.86 21.71
C PHE A 71 13.91 0.71 20.72
N GLY A 72 15.06 0.03 20.74
CA GLY A 72 15.39 -1.02 19.77
C GLY A 72 14.49 -2.26 19.89
N SER A 73 14.08 -2.59 21.12
CA SER A 73 13.12 -3.67 21.40
C SER A 73 11.72 -3.37 20.84
N VAL A 74 11.33 -2.09 20.76
CA VAL A 74 10.05 -1.66 20.18
C VAL A 74 10.11 -1.67 18.65
N GLU A 75 11.20 -1.21 18.06
CA GLU A 75 11.37 -1.19 16.61
C GLU A 75 11.32 -2.59 15.99
N LYS A 76 11.95 -3.59 16.62
CA LYS A 76 11.86 -4.99 16.17
C LYS A 76 10.44 -5.53 16.13
N LEU A 77 9.53 -5.01 16.96
CA LEU A 77 8.13 -5.41 16.98
C LEU A 77 7.36 -4.90 15.75
N PHE A 78 7.80 -3.81 15.14
CA PHE A 78 7.18 -3.19 13.97
C PHE A 78 7.70 -3.75 12.64
N VAL A 79 8.77 -4.56 12.64
CA VAL A 79 9.30 -5.16 11.40
C VAL A 79 8.27 -6.06 10.70
N PRO A 80 7.59 -7.01 11.37
CA PRO A 80 6.51 -7.78 10.74
C PRO A 80 5.38 -6.90 10.21
N MET A 81 5.08 -5.82 10.93
CA MET A 81 4.02 -4.88 10.59
C MET A 81 4.30 -4.08 9.33
N MET A 82 5.57 -3.71 9.11
CA MET A 82 6.00 -3.04 7.88
C MET A 82 5.82 -3.88 6.63
N ILE A 83 5.88 -5.21 6.73
CA ILE A 83 5.65 -6.08 5.58
C ILE A 83 4.21 -5.92 5.08
N PHE A 84 3.25 -5.89 6.00
CA PHE A 84 1.84 -5.71 5.66
C PHE A 84 1.55 -4.31 5.11
N THR A 85 2.09 -3.24 5.72
CA THR A 85 1.89 -1.87 5.21
C THR A 85 2.63 -1.65 3.89
N GLY A 86 3.79 -2.28 3.69
CA GLY A 86 4.52 -2.26 2.43
C GLY A 86 3.73 -2.94 1.31
N ALA A 87 3.14 -4.12 1.57
CA ALA A 87 2.26 -4.79 0.62
C ALA A 87 1.02 -3.95 0.28
N ALA A 88 0.43 -3.30 1.27
CA ALA A 88 -0.69 -2.39 1.07
C ALA A 88 -0.32 -1.18 0.20
N MET A 89 0.83 -0.57 0.45
CA MET A 89 1.34 0.53 -0.36
C MET A 89 1.64 0.07 -1.79
N ALA A 90 2.21 -1.13 -1.97
CA ALA A 90 2.45 -1.69 -3.30
C ALA A 90 1.14 -1.91 -4.08
N PHE A 91 0.10 -2.41 -3.42
CA PHE A 91 -1.23 -2.54 -4.01
C PHE A 91 -1.83 -1.18 -4.39
N ALA A 92 -1.79 -0.22 -3.47
CA ALA A 92 -2.28 1.14 -3.69
C ALA A 92 -1.58 1.81 -4.88
N HIS A 93 -0.25 1.72 -4.90
CA HIS A 93 0.60 2.25 -5.95
C HIS A 93 0.29 1.60 -7.31
N GLY A 94 0.17 0.27 -7.36
CA GLY A 94 -0.20 -0.45 -8.59
C GLY A 94 -1.59 -0.05 -9.10
N SER A 95 -2.57 0.09 -8.22
CA SER A 95 -3.93 0.46 -8.59
C SER A 95 -4.04 1.88 -9.19
N ASN A 96 -3.22 2.82 -8.74
CA ASN A 96 -3.19 4.18 -9.27
C ASN A 96 -2.34 4.26 -10.55
N ASP A 97 -1.16 3.67 -10.53
CA ASP A 97 -0.15 3.92 -11.57
C ASP A 97 -0.34 3.06 -12.81
N VAL A 98 -1.08 1.95 -12.73
CA VAL A 98 -1.43 1.17 -13.92
C VAL A 98 -2.26 2.01 -14.90
N ALA A 99 -3.10 2.93 -14.40
CA ALA A 99 -3.91 3.81 -15.23
C ALA A 99 -3.05 4.77 -16.07
N ASN A 100 -1.90 5.19 -15.56
CA ASN A 100 -1.00 6.12 -16.25
C ASN A 100 -0.40 5.50 -17.53
N GLY A 101 -0.07 4.22 -17.50
CA GLY A 101 0.46 3.50 -18.67
C GLY A 101 -0.63 2.91 -19.57
N ILE A 102 -1.66 2.32 -18.96
CA ILE A 102 -2.70 1.60 -19.70
C ILE A 102 -3.79 2.51 -20.26
N GLY A 103 -4.06 3.66 -19.62
CA GLY A 103 -5.06 4.62 -20.10
C GLY A 103 -4.81 5.08 -21.54
N PRO A 104 -3.61 5.62 -21.86
CA PRO A 104 -3.26 6.00 -23.23
C PRO A 104 -3.27 4.83 -24.21
N MET A 105 -2.75 3.66 -23.79
CA MET A 105 -2.75 2.44 -24.62
C MET A 105 -4.16 2.00 -24.99
N ALA A 106 -5.07 1.96 -24.01
CA ALA A 106 -6.47 1.63 -24.23
C ALA A 106 -7.14 2.62 -25.19
N ALA A 107 -6.86 3.91 -25.07
CA ALA A 107 -7.37 4.93 -25.99
C ALA A 107 -6.92 4.68 -27.44
N VAL A 108 -5.64 4.38 -27.66
CA VAL A 108 -5.11 4.10 -29.01
C VAL A 108 -5.73 2.83 -29.59
N ILE A 109 -5.80 1.75 -28.81
CA ILE A 109 -6.37 0.48 -29.28
C ILE A 109 -7.85 0.62 -29.63
N ASN A 110 -8.62 1.32 -28.78
CA ASN A 110 -10.03 1.56 -29.04
C ASN A 110 -10.25 2.47 -30.26
N LEU A 111 -9.39 3.45 -30.51
CA LEU A 111 -9.45 4.30 -31.70
C LEU A 111 -9.24 3.48 -32.98
N ILE A 112 -8.24 2.58 -32.99
CA ILE A 112 -7.94 1.70 -34.13
C ILE A 112 -9.12 0.75 -34.37
N ASN A 113 -9.63 0.10 -33.32
CA ASN A 113 -10.75 -0.84 -33.43
C ASN A 113 -12.07 -0.17 -33.85
N SER A 114 -12.25 1.11 -33.52
CA SER A 114 -13.45 1.88 -33.86
C SER A 114 -13.34 2.60 -35.22
N GLY A 115 -12.29 2.33 -36.01
CA GLY A 115 -12.11 2.95 -37.32
C GLY A 115 -11.89 4.47 -37.28
N GLY A 116 -11.30 5.00 -36.19
CA GLY A 116 -11.04 6.43 -36.02
C GLY A 116 -12.12 7.20 -35.27
N VAL A 117 -13.20 6.55 -34.83
CA VAL A 117 -14.22 7.19 -33.98
C VAL A 117 -13.69 7.32 -32.55
N VAL A 118 -13.61 8.56 -32.05
CA VAL A 118 -13.24 8.84 -30.66
C VAL A 118 -14.46 8.63 -29.76
N ALA A 119 -14.54 7.48 -29.10
CA ALA A 119 -15.59 7.22 -28.11
C ALA A 119 -15.33 8.00 -26.82
N ALA A 120 -16.40 8.50 -26.17
CA ALA A 120 -16.33 9.20 -24.88
C ALA A 120 -15.85 8.30 -23.72
N LYS A 121 -15.86 6.97 -23.91
CA LYS A 121 -15.33 5.99 -22.96
C LYS A 121 -14.41 5.02 -23.70
N SER A 122 -13.24 4.78 -23.12
CA SER A 122 -12.27 3.81 -23.59
C SER A 122 -12.29 2.61 -22.63
N PRO A 123 -13.03 1.53 -22.95
CA PRO A 123 -13.04 0.36 -22.09
C PRO A 123 -11.64 -0.26 -22.04
N VAL A 124 -11.20 -0.58 -20.82
CA VAL A 124 -9.91 -1.23 -20.57
C VAL A 124 -10.13 -2.74 -20.44
N ALA A 125 -9.51 -3.51 -21.32
CA ALA A 125 -9.60 -4.97 -21.26
C ALA A 125 -8.66 -5.55 -20.17
N PRO A 126 -9.01 -6.67 -19.52
CA PRO A 126 -8.20 -7.27 -18.46
C PRO A 126 -6.75 -7.60 -18.88
N TRP A 127 -6.51 -7.96 -20.14
CA TRP A 127 -5.16 -8.24 -20.64
C TRP A 127 -4.27 -6.99 -20.65
N MET A 128 -4.85 -5.80 -20.86
CA MET A 128 -4.10 -4.54 -20.83
C MET A 128 -3.63 -4.25 -19.41
N LEU A 129 -4.50 -4.47 -18.40
CA LEU A 129 -4.13 -4.35 -16.99
C LEU A 129 -3.04 -5.36 -16.59
N PHE A 130 -3.13 -6.59 -17.09
CA PHE A 130 -2.12 -7.62 -16.86
C PHE A 130 -0.75 -7.22 -17.43
N LEU A 131 -0.72 -6.69 -18.65
CA LEU A 131 0.50 -6.17 -19.27
C LEU A 131 1.09 -4.99 -18.48
N GLY A 132 0.23 -4.07 -18.01
CA GLY A 132 0.65 -2.96 -17.15
C GLY A 132 1.27 -3.43 -15.83
N GLY A 133 0.66 -4.45 -15.20
CA GLY A 133 1.19 -5.07 -13.99
C GLY A 133 2.58 -5.68 -14.19
N ILE A 134 2.77 -6.45 -15.28
CA ILE A 134 4.07 -7.01 -15.63
C ILE A 134 5.10 -5.90 -15.85
N GLY A 135 4.73 -4.84 -16.58
CA GLY A 135 5.60 -3.69 -16.82
C GLY A 135 6.08 -3.02 -15.54
N ILE A 136 5.17 -2.80 -14.58
CA ILE A 136 5.50 -2.25 -13.26
C ILE A 136 6.49 -3.16 -12.52
N VAL A 137 6.25 -4.47 -12.50
CA VAL A 137 7.14 -5.43 -11.80
C VAL A 137 8.54 -5.43 -12.42
N ILE A 138 8.65 -5.46 -13.75
CA ILE A 138 9.94 -5.42 -14.46
C ILE A 138 10.66 -4.09 -14.18
N GLY A 139 9.95 -2.96 -14.23
CA GLY A 139 10.53 -1.65 -13.94
C GLY A 139 11.06 -1.55 -12.50
N LEU A 140 10.30 -2.06 -11.53
CA LEU A 140 10.72 -2.10 -10.13
C LEU A 140 11.94 -3.01 -9.91
N ALA A 141 11.96 -4.18 -10.54
CA ALA A 141 13.06 -5.13 -10.42
C ALA A 141 14.36 -4.62 -11.05
N THR A 142 14.28 -3.87 -12.15
CA THR A 142 15.46 -3.42 -12.91
C THR A 142 16.02 -2.09 -12.41
N TYR A 143 15.17 -1.10 -12.16
CA TYR A 143 15.60 0.27 -11.82
C TYR A 143 14.99 0.81 -10.52
N GLY A 144 13.93 0.20 -10.00
CA GLY A 144 13.22 0.68 -8.81
C GLY A 144 14.11 0.78 -7.56
N TYR A 145 15.13 -0.07 -7.44
CA TYR A 145 16.03 -0.08 -6.28
C TYR A 145 16.75 1.26 -6.04
N LYS A 146 17.09 1.99 -7.11
CA LYS A 146 17.79 3.30 -7.02
C LYS A 146 16.92 4.36 -6.32
N VAL A 147 15.62 4.34 -6.64
CA VAL A 147 14.63 5.28 -6.05
C VAL A 147 14.33 4.88 -4.62
N MET A 148 14.11 3.58 -4.36
CA MET A 148 13.89 3.06 -3.01
C MET A 148 15.05 3.41 -2.06
N GLN A 149 16.30 3.27 -2.54
CA GLN A 149 17.48 3.64 -1.77
C GLN A 149 17.51 5.15 -1.47
N THR A 150 17.16 6.00 -2.44
CA THR A 150 17.13 7.46 -2.25
C THR A 150 16.11 7.87 -1.20
N ILE A 151 14.89 7.33 -1.26
CA ILE A 151 13.85 7.63 -0.26
C ILE A 151 14.24 7.09 1.11
N GLY A 152 14.82 5.89 1.16
CA GLY A 152 15.17 5.18 2.39
C GLY A 152 16.36 5.77 3.16
N THR A 153 17.32 6.41 2.47
CA THR A 153 18.56 6.88 3.11
C THR A 153 18.84 8.36 2.94
N LYS A 154 18.39 9.02 1.86
CA LYS A 154 18.77 10.41 1.55
C LYS A 154 17.78 11.47 2.03
N ILE A 155 16.55 11.09 2.40
CA ILE A 155 15.52 12.04 2.87
C ILE A 155 15.40 12.02 4.40
N THR A 156 15.21 10.84 4.98
CA THR A 156 15.08 10.66 6.43
C THR A 156 15.48 9.24 6.79
N GLU A 157 16.22 9.08 7.90
CA GLU A 157 16.51 7.76 8.43
C GLU A 157 15.23 7.08 8.94
N LEU A 158 14.79 6.08 8.19
CA LEU A 158 13.58 5.32 8.43
C LEU A 158 13.86 4.16 9.39
N THR A 159 13.48 4.34 10.66
CA THR A 159 13.35 3.24 11.60
C THR A 159 12.05 2.45 11.35
N PRO A 160 11.91 1.20 11.81
CA PRO A 160 10.74 0.37 11.55
C PRO A 160 9.39 1.01 11.90
N THR A 161 9.32 1.75 13.01
CA THR A 161 8.12 2.47 13.43
C THR A 161 7.76 3.62 12.49
N ARG A 162 8.78 4.36 12.01
CA ARG A 162 8.62 5.46 11.05
C ARG A 162 8.23 4.94 9.67
N GLY A 163 8.89 3.88 9.20
CA GLY A 163 8.56 3.23 7.93
C GLY A 163 7.14 2.71 7.91
N TYR A 164 6.69 2.11 9.01
CA TYR A 164 5.30 1.71 9.19
C TYR A 164 4.33 2.90 9.09
N ALA A 165 4.57 3.99 9.82
CA ALA A 165 3.69 5.16 9.81
C ALA A 165 3.65 5.85 8.43
N ALA A 166 4.81 6.02 7.79
CA ALA A 166 4.92 6.63 6.47
C ALA A 166 4.21 5.80 5.39
N THR A 167 4.44 4.48 5.36
CA THR A 167 3.81 3.59 4.36
C THR A 167 2.30 3.48 4.56
N LEU A 168 1.82 3.43 5.81
CA LEU A 168 0.38 3.42 6.10
C LEU A 168 -0.30 4.72 5.66
N SER A 169 0.29 5.87 6.00
CA SER A 169 -0.24 7.19 5.61
C SER A 169 -0.29 7.32 4.09
N ALA A 170 0.82 7.00 3.41
CA ALA A 170 0.90 7.06 1.97
C ALA A 170 -0.10 6.13 1.29
N ALA A 171 -0.20 4.87 1.73
CA ALA A 171 -1.15 3.90 1.18
C ALA A 171 -2.60 4.36 1.33
N SER A 172 -2.94 4.91 2.50
CA SER A 172 -4.29 5.40 2.78
C SER A 172 -4.68 6.54 1.83
N VAL A 173 -3.80 7.52 1.64
CA VAL A 173 -4.06 8.66 0.75
C VAL A 173 -4.15 8.21 -0.71
N VAL A 174 -3.22 7.37 -1.18
CA VAL A 174 -3.23 6.86 -2.57
C VAL A 174 -4.50 6.08 -2.85
N VAL A 175 -4.96 5.26 -1.90
CA VAL A 175 -6.20 4.51 -2.10
C VAL A 175 -7.39 5.44 -2.08
N LEU A 176 -7.48 6.39 -1.16
CA LEU A 176 -8.61 7.32 -1.13
C LEU A 176 -8.70 8.09 -2.45
N ALA A 177 -7.58 8.58 -2.98
CA ALA A 177 -7.50 9.22 -4.28
C ALA A 177 -7.91 8.29 -5.43
N SER A 178 -7.35 7.07 -5.48
CA SER A 178 -7.75 6.03 -6.45
C SER A 178 -9.22 5.66 -6.31
N GLY A 179 -9.74 5.74 -5.08
CA GLY A 179 -11.12 5.56 -4.66
C GLY A 179 -12.05 6.54 -5.36
N LEU A 180 -11.64 7.81 -5.39
CA LEU A 180 -12.31 8.91 -6.05
C LEU A 180 -12.04 8.96 -7.57
N GLY A 181 -11.15 8.12 -8.09
CA GLY A 181 -10.74 8.14 -9.49
C GLY A 181 -9.83 9.33 -9.84
N LEU A 182 -9.21 9.93 -8.82
CA LEU A 182 -8.30 11.06 -8.99
C LEU A 182 -6.89 10.54 -9.31
N PRO A 183 -6.31 10.91 -10.47
CA PRO A 183 -4.91 10.59 -10.75
C PRO A 183 -4.02 11.42 -9.82
N VAL A 184 -3.26 10.75 -8.96
CA VAL A 184 -2.35 11.40 -8.01
C VAL A 184 -0.91 10.95 -8.19
N SER A 185 0.04 11.80 -7.75
CA SER A 185 1.46 11.44 -7.68
C SER A 185 1.75 10.64 -6.41
N THR A 186 1.90 9.33 -6.56
CA THR A 186 2.30 8.40 -5.48
C THR A 186 3.66 8.78 -4.89
N THR A 187 4.60 9.26 -5.72
CA THR A 187 5.91 9.75 -5.28
C THR A 187 5.78 10.96 -4.35
N HIS A 188 4.95 11.96 -4.68
CA HIS A 188 4.76 13.12 -3.79
C HIS A 188 4.11 12.72 -2.47
N ILE A 189 3.14 11.82 -2.51
CA ILE A 189 2.50 11.30 -1.30
C ILE A 189 3.52 10.54 -0.43
N ALA A 190 4.37 9.71 -1.03
CA ALA A 190 5.40 8.95 -0.30
C ALA A 190 6.47 9.87 0.30
N VAL A 191 7.01 10.81 -0.48
CA VAL A 191 7.98 11.81 0.01
C VAL A 191 7.35 12.66 1.12
N GLY A 192 6.11 13.11 0.95
CA GLY A 192 5.37 13.87 1.97
C GLY A 192 5.20 13.08 3.27
N ALA A 193 4.85 11.80 3.18
CA ALA A 193 4.73 10.93 4.35
C ALA A 193 6.09 10.72 5.06
N VAL A 194 7.17 10.51 4.29
CA VAL A 194 8.53 10.35 4.83
C VAL A 194 9.03 11.65 5.47
N MET A 195 8.79 12.81 4.85
CA MET A 195 9.12 14.11 5.44
C MET A 195 8.31 14.36 6.72
N GLY A 196 7.01 14.01 6.74
CA GLY A 196 6.16 14.16 7.92
C GLY A 196 6.68 13.37 9.14
N VAL A 197 7.08 12.11 8.95
CA VAL A 197 7.70 11.33 10.04
C VAL A 197 9.12 11.81 10.37
N GLY A 198 9.81 12.45 9.42
CA GLY A 198 11.12 13.07 9.61
C GLY A 198 11.07 14.34 10.45
N PHE A 199 10.04 15.19 10.27
CA PHE A 199 9.82 16.41 11.06
C PHE A 199 9.30 16.15 12.47
N ALA A 200 8.67 15.00 12.72
CA ALA A 200 8.24 14.59 14.06
C ALA A 200 9.41 14.15 14.97
N ARG A 201 10.66 14.27 14.50
CA ARG A 201 11.89 14.03 15.24
C ARG A 201 12.25 15.22 16.11
#